data_AF-L0E1X4-F1
#
_entry.id   AF-L0E1X4-F1
#
_cell.length_a   1.000
_cell.length_b   1.000
_cell.length_c   1.000
_cell.angle_alpha   90.00
_cell.angle_beta   90.00
_cell.angle_gamma   90.00
#
_symmetry.space_group_name_H-M   'P 1'
#
loop_
_entity.id
_entity.type
_entity.pdbx_description
1 polymer ?
#
loop_
_entity_poly.entity_id
_entity_poly.type
_entity_poly.pdbx_seq_one_letter_code
_entity_poly.pdbx_strand_id
1 'polypeptide(L)'
;MLVPLGGHREFVAAHGLMNDALAEAIGLGEWVDPMGPEYDPRAVRLALRSLHAAAERSRKRVTVPERLRANTARLAALVGRSETDRRVLEFAVRIHNERLLDDTADYLGPLSSAKVFHALAGLLELPEREVRAALGAQGRLTLERNGSDLLRGKLDLLSQKFADHLLSSEGDPVGLLRDTIAPSRAPTLAAHDYAHVESFLAVVRPYLRDALLRYCERDTLAMVRLAHFFEGAR
;
A
#
# COMPACT_ATOMS: atom_id res chain seq x y z
N MET A 1 6.29 14.16 -5.42
CA MET A 1 6.21 14.66 -4.03
C MET A 1 6.88 16.02 -3.87
N LEU A 2 8.18 16.16 -4.20
CA LEU A 2 8.90 17.45 -4.08
C LEU A 2 8.17 18.64 -4.71
N VAL A 3 7.74 18.53 -5.96
CA VAL A 3 7.04 19.62 -6.66
C VAL A 3 5.53 19.66 -6.35
N PRO A 4 4.73 18.61 -6.64
CA PRO A 4 3.27 18.70 -6.55
C PRO A 4 2.73 18.84 -5.12
N LEU A 5 3.46 18.35 -4.11
CA LEU A 5 3.03 18.41 -2.70
C LEU A 5 3.84 19.40 -1.86
N GLY A 6 4.74 20.18 -2.48
CA GLY A 6 5.47 21.23 -1.79
C GLY A 6 6.72 20.79 -1.01
N GLY A 7 7.15 19.52 -1.10
CA GLY A 7 8.35 19.03 -0.39
C GLY A 7 9.66 19.76 -0.75
N HIS A 8 9.71 20.43 -1.91
CA HIS A 8 10.83 21.31 -2.31
C HIS A 8 11.10 22.46 -1.33
N ARG A 9 10.13 22.84 -0.48
CA ARG A 9 10.30 23.90 0.52
C ARG A 9 11.27 23.52 1.63
N GLU A 10 11.23 22.26 2.04
CA GLU A 10 12.16 21.72 3.04
C GLU A 10 13.44 21.23 2.36
N PHE A 11 13.35 20.58 1.19
CA PHE A 11 14.52 20.06 0.47
C PHE A 11 15.50 21.16 0.01
N VAL A 12 15.00 22.33 -0.43
CA VAL A 12 15.81 23.46 -0.89
C VAL A 12 15.93 24.50 0.22
N ALA A 13 16.98 24.40 1.04
CA ALA A 13 17.20 25.32 2.15
C ALA A 13 17.95 26.60 1.73
N ALA A 14 18.16 27.51 2.67
CA ALA A 14 18.85 28.77 2.43
C ALA A 14 20.32 28.59 2.01
N HIS A 15 20.98 27.53 2.47
CA HIS A 15 22.43 27.34 2.34
C HIS A 15 22.83 26.02 1.67
N GLY A 16 21.87 25.29 1.08
CA GLY A 16 22.16 24.05 0.38
C GLY A 16 20.94 23.15 0.23
N LEU A 17 21.18 21.97 -0.34
CA LEU A 17 20.21 20.90 -0.43
C LEU A 17 20.25 20.04 0.84
N MET A 18 19.11 19.56 1.29
CA MET A 18 19.03 18.77 2.53
C MET A 18 19.43 17.30 2.38
N ASN A 19 19.58 16.81 1.15
CA ASN A 19 19.98 15.43 0.89
C ASN A 19 20.71 15.34 -0.45
N ASP A 20 22.03 15.17 -0.35
CA ASP A 20 22.95 15.11 -1.49
C ASP A 20 22.68 13.88 -2.37
N ALA A 21 22.42 12.72 -1.77
CA ALA A 21 22.11 11.50 -2.51
C ALA A 21 20.81 11.64 -3.31
N LEU A 22 19.80 12.31 -2.74
CA LEU A 22 18.58 12.64 -3.46
C LEU A 22 18.84 13.65 -4.58
N ALA A 23 19.65 14.68 -4.32
CA ALA A 23 20.03 15.68 -5.31
C ALA A 23 20.74 15.05 -6.52
N GLU A 24 21.72 14.17 -6.28
CA GLU A 24 22.40 13.40 -7.32
C GLU A 24 21.41 12.54 -8.11
N ALA A 25 20.54 11.78 -7.42
CA ALA A 25 19.59 10.87 -8.05
C ALA A 25 18.57 11.57 -8.95
N ILE A 26 18.19 12.82 -8.63
CA ILE A 26 17.23 13.61 -9.43
C ILE A 26 17.90 14.54 -10.46
N GLY A 27 19.22 14.51 -10.58
CA GLY A 27 19.97 15.29 -11.57
C GLY A 27 20.27 16.74 -11.14
N LEU A 28 20.33 17.01 -9.84
CA LEU A 28 20.76 18.28 -9.24
C LEU A 28 22.16 18.18 -8.60
N GLY A 29 22.92 17.12 -8.89
CA GLY A 29 24.24 16.88 -8.28
C GLY A 29 25.27 18.00 -8.53
N GLU A 30 25.09 18.81 -9.58
CA GLU A 30 25.96 19.95 -9.85
C GLU A 30 25.96 20.99 -8.72
N TRP A 31 24.87 21.14 -7.97
CA TRP A 31 24.80 22.07 -6.83
C TRP A 31 25.29 21.47 -5.50
N VAL A 32 25.67 20.18 -5.51
CA VAL A 32 26.31 19.49 -4.39
C VAL A 32 27.83 19.47 -4.56
N ASP A 33 28.30 19.42 -5.81
CA ASP A 33 29.72 19.41 -6.14
C ASP A 33 30.42 20.70 -5.64
N PRO A 34 31.47 20.60 -4.81
CA PRO A 34 32.27 21.76 -4.41
C PRO A 34 32.90 22.52 -5.58
N MET A 35 33.10 21.86 -6.72
CA MET A 35 33.60 22.45 -7.97
C MET A 35 32.47 22.94 -8.90
N GLY A 36 31.21 22.80 -8.47
CA GLY A 36 30.02 23.17 -9.21
C GLY A 36 29.70 24.67 -9.17
N PRO A 37 28.57 25.08 -9.79
CA PRO A 37 28.09 26.46 -9.74
C PRO A 37 27.75 26.90 -8.31
N GLU A 38 27.83 28.21 -8.07
CA GLU A 38 27.38 28.80 -6.80
C GLU A 38 25.90 28.45 -6.53
N TYR A 39 25.62 28.06 -5.29
CA TYR A 39 24.28 27.64 -4.88
C TYR A 39 23.30 28.81 -4.90
N ASP A 40 22.30 28.73 -5.80
CA ASP A 40 21.15 29.64 -5.83
C ASP A 40 19.82 28.86 -5.62
N PRO A 41 19.12 29.06 -4.48
CA PRO A 41 17.82 28.45 -4.23
C PRO A 41 16.76 28.72 -5.30
N ARG A 42 16.87 29.83 -6.05
CA ARG A 42 15.92 30.15 -7.13
C ARG A 42 16.22 29.32 -8.37
N ALA A 43 17.49 29.27 -8.79
CA ALA A 43 17.94 28.41 -9.89
C ALA A 43 17.60 26.94 -9.64
N VAL A 44 17.88 26.41 -8.45
CA VAL A 44 17.56 25.04 -8.05
C VAL A 44 16.05 24.77 -8.14
N ARG A 45 15.21 25.67 -7.63
CA ARG A 45 13.74 25.51 -7.71
C ARG A 45 13.23 25.53 -9.15
N LEU A 46 13.85 26.33 -10.02
CA LEU A 46 13.51 26.37 -11.44
C LEU A 46 13.92 25.06 -12.14
N ALA A 47 15.14 24.58 -11.89
CA ALA A 47 15.64 23.31 -12.41
C ALA A 47 14.75 22.15 -11.98
N LEU A 48 14.40 22.07 -10.69
CA LEU A 48 13.52 21.04 -10.13
C LEU A 48 12.13 21.03 -10.80
N ARG A 49 11.55 22.20 -11.09
CA ARG A 49 10.27 22.31 -11.83
C ARG A 49 10.42 21.81 -13.27
N SER A 50 11.52 22.15 -13.93
CA SER A 50 11.81 21.69 -15.30
C SER A 50 11.98 20.17 -15.36
N LEU A 51 12.75 19.60 -14.43
CA LEU A 51 12.96 18.16 -14.29
C LEU A 51 11.65 17.43 -14.01
N HIS A 52 10.82 17.98 -13.12
CA HIS A 52 9.48 17.42 -12.88
C HIS A 52 8.62 17.43 -14.14
N ALA A 53 8.56 18.56 -14.86
CA ALA A 53 7.80 18.65 -16.11
C ALA A 53 8.34 17.71 -17.21
N ALA A 54 9.65 17.44 -17.24
CA ALA A 54 10.25 16.46 -18.13
C ALA A 54 9.86 15.02 -17.75
N ALA A 55 9.89 14.69 -16.45
CA ALA A 55 9.50 13.39 -15.92
C ALA A 55 8.00 13.10 -16.16
N GLU A 56 7.11 14.08 -15.97
CA GLU A 56 5.67 13.89 -16.24
C GLU A 56 5.40 13.62 -17.73
N ARG A 57 6.19 14.20 -18.64
CA ARG A 57 6.10 13.93 -20.08
C ARG A 57 6.51 12.50 -20.44
N SER A 58 7.45 11.90 -19.71
CA SER A 58 7.89 10.52 -19.94
C SER A 58 7.18 9.49 -19.07
N ARG A 59 6.25 9.91 -18.19
CA ARG A 59 5.57 9.07 -17.20
C ARG A 59 4.96 7.78 -17.74
N LYS A 60 4.35 7.81 -18.94
CA LYS A 60 3.76 6.61 -19.57
C LYS A 60 4.77 5.49 -19.86
N ARG A 61 6.07 5.81 -19.90
CA ARG A 61 7.16 4.84 -20.06
C ARG A 61 7.65 4.25 -18.74
N VAL A 62 7.26 4.84 -17.61
CA VAL A 62 7.62 4.34 -16.28
C VAL A 62 6.58 3.30 -15.86
N THR A 63 6.92 2.03 -16.08
CA THR A 63 6.12 0.91 -15.59
C THR A 63 6.59 0.48 -14.21
N VAL A 64 5.64 0.08 -13.37
CA VAL A 64 5.93 -0.64 -12.13
C VAL A 64 6.69 -1.92 -12.47
N PRO A 65 7.68 -2.35 -11.66
CA PRO A 65 8.38 -3.61 -11.88
C PRO A 65 7.40 -4.75 -12.13
N GLU A 66 7.65 -5.57 -13.17
CA GLU A 66 6.69 -6.56 -13.62
C GLU A 66 6.26 -7.53 -12.52
N ARG A 67 7.20 -7.85 -11.63
CA ARG A 67 6.98 -8.71 -10.45
C ARG A 67 5.94 -8.12 -9.49
N LEU A 68 6.11 -6.84 -9.12
CA LEU A 68 5.17 -6.16 -8.24
C LEU A 68 3.78 -6.10 -8.88
N ARG A 69 3.71 -5.76 -10.17
CA ARG A 69 2.45 -5.74 -10.94
C ARG A 69 1.77 -7.12 -10.97
N ALA A 70 2.52 -8.20 -11.19
CA ALA A 70 1.99 -9.56 -11.21
C ALA A 70 1.48 -10.00 -9.83
N ASN A 71 2.25 -9.72 -8.77
CA ASN A 71 1.90 -10.08 -7.41
C ASN A 71 0.70 -9.28 -6.89
N THR A 72 0.62 -7.99 -7.22
CA THR A 72 -0.53 -7.14 -6.86
C THR A 72 -1.78 -7.53 -7.63
N ALA A 73 -1.67 -7.95 -8.90
CA ALA A 73 -2.79 -8.49 -9.69
C ALA A 73 -3.31 -9.80 -9.12
N ARG A 74 -2.43 -10.73 -8.71
CA ARG A 74 -2.82 -11.98 -8.05
C ARG A 74 -3.53 -11.72 -6.72
N LEU A 75 -3.00 -10.82 -5.88
CA LEU A 75 -3.68 -10.37 -4.66
C LEU A 75 -5.04 -9.73 -4.95
N ALA A 76 -5.14 -8.92 -6.01
CA ALA A 76 -6.37 -8.28 -6.39
C ALA A 76 -7.45 -9.28 -6.79
N ALA A 77 -7.10 -10.33 -7.54
CA ALA A 77 -8.01 -11.40 -7.94
C ALA A 77 -8.51 -12.24 -6.75
N LEU A 78 -7.66 -12.47 -5.75
CA LEU A 78 -8.01 -13.24 -4.54
C LEU A 78 -8.92 -12.46 -3.60
N VAL A 79 -8.68 -11.15 -3.49
CA VAL A 79 -9.23 -10.25 -2.47
C VAL A 79 -10.31 -9.32 -3.05
N GLY A 80 -10.66 -9.46 -4.34
CA GLY A 80 -11.69 -8.64 -5.00
C GLY A 80 -11.37 -7.14 -4.95
N ARG A 81 -10.13 -6.75 -5.28
CA ARG A 81 -9.66 -5.38 -5.12
C ARG A 81 -10.03 -4.49 -6.31
N SER A 82 -10.36 -3.24 -6.04
CA SER A 82 -10.49 -2.21 -7.07
C SER A 82 -9.12 -1.86 -7.67
N GLU A 83 -9.10 -1.29 -8.87
CA GLU A 83 -7.86 -0.77 -9.48
C GLU A 83 -7.20 0.29 -8.59
N THR A 84 -8.00 1.08 -7.88
CA THR A 84 -7.54 2.09 -6.90
C THR A 84 -6.80 1.44 -5.73
N ASP A 85 -7.32 0.35 -5.16
CA ASP A 85 -6.63 -0.40 -4.09
C ASP A 85 -5.28 -0.96 -4.56
N ARG A 86 -5.23 -1.42 -5.82
CA ARG A 86 -4.00 -1.96 -6.43
C ARG A 86 -2.92 -0.88 -6.52
N ARG A 87 -3.27 0.30 -7.03
CA ARG A 87 -2.35 1.44 -7.18
C ARG A 87 -1.89 2.00 -5.83
N VAL A 88 -2.78 2.06 -4.84
CA VAL A 88 -2.42 2.48 -3.48
C VAL A 88 -1.50 1.45 -2.83
N LEU A 89 -1.76 0.14 -2.98
CA LEU A 89 -0.84 -0.89 -2.47
C LEU A 89 0.53 -0.82 -3.16
N GLU A 90 0.57 -0.69 -4.48
CA GLU A 90 1.83 -0.59 -5.23
C GLU A 90 2.67 0.60 -4.73
N PHE A 91 2.04 1.74 -4.48
CA PHE A 91 2.71 2.89 -3.89
C PHE A 91 3.21 2.61 -2.47
N ALA A 92 2.37 2.01 -1.62
CA ALA A 92 2.75 1.66 -0.25
C ALA A 92 3.95 0.70 -0.24
N VAL A 93 3.96 -0.34 -1.08
CA VAL A 93 5.10 -1.26 -1.17
C VAL A 93 6.38 -0.54 -1.60
N ARG A 94 6.29 0.39 -2.57
CA ARG A 94 7.46 1.14 -3.04
C ARG A 94 8.00 2.09 -1.98
N ILE A 95 7.16 2.84 -1.27
CA ILE A 95 7.66 3.77 -0.23
C ILE A 95 8.32 3.02 0.94
N HIS A 96 7.92 1.78 1.21
CA HIS A 96 8.57 0.94 2.22
C HIS A 96 9.90 0.32 1.77
N ASN A 97 10.20 0.28 0.47
CA ASN A 97 11.38 -0.38 -0.08
C ASN A 97 12.38 0.58 -0.75
N GLU A 98 11.92 1.73 -1.22
CA GLU A 98 12.74 2.72 -1.92
C GLU A 98 13.15 3.83 -0.95
N ARG A 99 14.37 3.76 -0.42
CA ARG A 99 14.86 4.73 0.58
C ARG A 99 14.77 6.18 0.11
N LEU A 100 15.17 6.48 -1.12
CA LEU A 100 15.08 7.85 -1.65
C LEU A 100 13.63 8.33 -1.77
N LEU A 101 12.67 7.42 -1.95
CA LEU A 101 11.24 7.76 -1.97
C LEU A 101 10.72 8.07 -0.57
N ASP A 102 11.18 7.32 0.44
CA ASP A 102 10.90 7.56 1.87
C ASP A 102 11.49 8.91 2.32
N ASP A 103 12.79 9.13 2.09
CA ASP A 103 13.48 10.39 2.39
C ASP A 103 12.77 11.59 1.72
N THR A 104 12.28 11.40 0.50
CA THR A 104 11.51 12.44 -0.21
C THR A 104 10.15 12.72 0.44
N ALA A 105 9.49 11.69 0.97
CA ALA A 105 8.20 11.81 1.61
C ALA A 105 8.30 12.46 2.99
N ASP A 106 9.44 12.32 3.68
CA ASP A 106 9.70 12.95 4.97
C ASP A 106 9.66 14.49 4.90
N TYR A 107 10.01 15.07 3.76
CA TYR A 107 9.86 16.52 3.52
C TYR A 107 8.42 17.02 3.50
N LEU A 108 7.42 16.13 3.48
CA LEU A 108 6.02 16.52 3.67
C LEU A 108 5.69 16.76 5.15
N GLY A 109 6.57 16.34 6.05
CA GLY A 109 6.39 16.38 7.49
C GLY A 109 5.25 15.46 7.96
N PRO A 110 4.85 15.59 9.25
CA PRO A 110 3.76 14.82 9.80
C PRO A 110 2.42 15.09 9.10
N LEU A 111 1.77 14.02 8.64
CA LEU A 111 0.52 14.06 7.90
C LEU A 111 -0.65 13.55 8.74
N SER A 112 -1.77 14.27 8.68
CA SER A 112 -3.06 13.75 9.13
C SER A 112 -3.66 12.84 8.05
N SER A 113 -4.62 11.98 8.40
CA SER A 113 -5.29 11.10 7.42
C SER A 113 -5.84 11.87 6.22
N ALA A 114 -6.40 13.06 6.44
CA ALA A 114 -6.91 13.93 5.36
C ALA A 114 -5.79 14.39 4.41
N LYS A 115 -4.61 14.75 4.93
CA LYS A 115 -3.46 15.12 4.11
C LYS A 115 -2.90 13.92 3.35
N VAL A 116 -2.92 12.72 3.93
CA VAL A 116 -2.52 11.49 3.24
C VAL A 116 -3.44 11.22 2.04
N PHE A 117 -4.77 11.35 2.21
CA PHE A 117 -5.71 11.18 1.09
C PHE A 117 -5.45 12.17 -0.04
N HIS A 118 -5.25 13.44 0.30
CA HIS A 118 -4.93 14.47 -0.68
C HIS A 118 -3.59 14.21 -1.38
N ALA A 119 -2.56 13.84 -0.62
CA ALA A 119 -1.24 13.52 -1.14
C ALA A 119 -1.29 12.34 -2.14
N LEU A 120 -1.95 11.24 -1.75
CA LEU A 120 -2.10 10.07 -2.61
C LEU A 120 -2.98 10.34 -3.84
N ALA A 121 -4.05 11.12 -3.70
CA ALA A 121 -4.88 11.52 -4.83
C ALA A 121 -4.06 12.30 -5.88
N GLY A 122 -3.23 13.24 -5.43
CA GLY A 122 -2.34 14.01 -6.31
C GLY A 122 -1.22 13.17 -6.93
N LEU A 123 -0.59 12.29 -6.16
CA LEU A 123 0.52 11.45 -6.65
C LEU A 123 0.06 10.35 -7.60
N LEU A 124 -1.10 9.75 -7.32
CA LEU A 124 -1.64 8.66 -8.12
C LEU A 124 -2.59 9.17 -9.21
N GLU A 125 -2.94 10.46 -9.24
CA GLU A 125 -3.98 11.00 -10.13
C GLU A 125 -5.28 10.20 -10.01
N LEU A 126 -5.67 9.92 -8.76
CA LEU A 126 -6.89 9.20 -8.43
C LEU A 126 -7.88 10.15 -7.77
N PRO A 127 -9.20 9.97 -7.97
CA PRO A 127 -10.19 10.75 -7.25
C PRO A 127 -10.02 10.55 -5.75
N GLU A 128 -9.99 11.64 -4.98
CA GLU A 128 -9.78 11.57 -3.53
C GLU A 128 -10.86 10.73 -2.82
N ARG A 129 -12.08 10.72 -3.35
CA ARG A 129 -13.17 9.85 -2.89
C ARG A 129 -12.79 8.36 -2.95
N GLU A 130 -12.16 7.92 -4.03
CA GLU A 130 -11.77 6.53 -4.21
C GLU A 130 -10.60 6.16 -3.31
N VAL A 131 -9.62 7.07 -3.18
CA VAL A 131 -8.51 6.90 -2.24
C VAL A 131 -9.01 6.79 -0.79
N ARG A 132 -9.99 7.61 -0.41
CA ARG A 132 -10.65 7.54 0.90
C ARG A 132 -11.41 6.23 1.10
N ALA A 133 -12.04 5.69 0.06
CA ALA A 133 -12.73 4.41 0.15
C ALA A 133 -11.73 3.25 0.29
N ALA A 134 -10.65 3.26 -0.49
CA ALA A 134 -9.58 2.26 -0.47
C ALA A 134 -8.87 2.19 0.90
N LEU A 135 -8.69 3.33 1.56
CA LEU A 135 -8.05 3.47 2.88
C LEU A 135 -9.08 3.67 4.01
N GLY A 136 -10.37 3.47 3.73
CA GLY A 136 -11.48 3.66 4.65
C GLY A 136 -11.57 2.56 5.73
N ALA A 137 -12.54 2.65 6.63
CA ALA A 137 -12.76 1.60 7.65
C ALA A 137 -13.16 0.24 7.06
N GLN A 138 -13.67 0.25 5.83
CA GLN A 138 -13.99 -0.92 5.01
C GLN A 138 -12.89 -1.23 3.97
N GLY A 139 -11.88 -0.36 3.89
CA GLY A 139 -10.73 -0.53 3.03
C GLY A 139 -9.88 -1.68 3.52
N ARG A 140 -9.39 -2.52 2.59
CA ARG A 140 -8.57 -3.70 2.92
C ARG A 140 -7.09 -3.34 3.09
N LEU A 141 -6.75 -2.05 3.00
CA LEU A 141 -5.46 -1.45 3.36
C LEU A 141 -5.65 -0.62 4.62
N THR A 142 -4.88 -0.93 5.66
CA THR A 142 -4.96 -0.25 6.96
C THR A 142 -4.14 1.03 6.93
N LEU A 143 -4.82 2.16 7.03
CA LEU A 143 -4.19 3.44 7.33
C LEU A 143 -4.01 3.56 8.85
N GLU A 144 -2.84 3.98 9.31
CA GLU A 144 -2.65 4.39 10.71
C GLU A 144 -3.45 5.70 10.94
N ARG A 145 -4.41 5.66 11.87
CA ARG A 145 -5.39 6.76 12.09
C ARG A 145 -5.07 7.62 13.30
N ASN A 146 -4.15 7.22 14.17
CA ASN A 146 -3.87 7.95 15.40
C ASN A 146 -2.78 9.00 15.18
N GLY A 147 -3.05 10.23 15.59
CA GLY A 147 -2.07 11.31 15.53
C GLY A 147 -1.61 11.69 14.11
N SER A 148 -0.51 12.44 14.06
CA SER A 148 0.20 12.78 12.83
C SER A 148 1.49 11.97 12.76
N ASP A 149 1.77 11.39 11.60
CA ASP A 149 2.95 10.58 11.37
C ASP A 149 3.47 10.82 9.94
N LEU A 150 4.68 10.36 9.63
CA LEU A 150 5.27 10.42 8.31
C LEU A 150 4.47 9.54 7.33
N LEU A 151 4.58 9.82 6.03
CA LEU A 151 3.75 9.18 5.01
C LEU A 151 3.90 7.65 5.01
N ARG A 152 5.11 7.14 5.21
CA ARG A 152 5.39 5.71 5.31
C ARG A 152 4.74 5.08 6.54
N GLY A 153 4.83 5.70 7.71
CA GLY A 153 4.20 5.23 8.94
C GLY A 153 2.67 5.23 8.86
N LYS A 154 2.10 6.22 8.15
CA LYS A 154 0.65 6.26 7.86
C LYS A 154 0.16 5.14 6.95
N LEU A 155 1.02 4.67 6.05
CA LEU A 155 0.73 3.58 5.11
C LEU A 155 1.24 2.25 5.66
N ASP A 156 0.68 1.83 6.79
CA ASP A 156 1.12 0.60 7.42
C ASP A 156 0.76 -0.62 6.57
N LEU A 157 1.79 -1.42 6.27
CA LEU A 157 1.63 -2.71 5.63
C LEU A 157 1.66 -3.76 6.72
N LEU A 158 0.82 -4.79 6.60
CA LEU A 158 0.69 -5.90 7.57
C LEU A 158 2.05 -6.40 8.13
N SER A 159 3.12 -6.36 7.32
CA SER A 159 4.49 -6.40 7.81
C SER A 159 5.48 -5.84 6.77
N GLN A 160 6.70 -5.50 7.21
CA GLN A 160 7.81 -5.15 6.30
C GLN A 160 8.21 -6.33 5.39
N LYS A 161 8.21 -7.56 5.93
CA LYS A 161 8.45 -8.78 5.15
C LYS A 161 7.43 -8.98 4.01
N PHE A 162 6.19 -8.55 4.22
CA PHE A 162 5.17 -8.58 3.17
C PHE A 162 5.51 -7.62 2.02
N ALA A 163 6.05 -6.44 2.30
CA ALA A 163 6.49 -5.50 1.29
C ALA A 163 7.67 -6.04 0.46
N ASP A 164 8.70 -6.57 1.13
CA ASP A 164 9.91 -7.10 0.49
C ASP A 164 9.59 -8.28 -0.43
N HIS A 165 8.71 -9.18 0.03
CA HIS A 165 8.29 -10.34 -0.74
C HIS A 165 7.45 -9.95 -1.97
N LEU A 166 6.61 -8.91 -1.90
CA LEU A 166 5.85 -8.45 -3.06
C LEU A 166 6.74 -7.98 -4.21
N LEU A 167 7.94 -7.49 -3.92
CA LEU A 167 8.94 -7.09 -4.91
C LEU A 167 9.84 -8.26 -5.37
N SER A 168 10.15 -9.18 -4.47
CA SER A 168 11.27 -10.11 -4.64
C SER A 168 10.87 -11.55 -4.98
N SER A 169 9.75 -12.06 -4.47
CA SER A 169 9.40 -13.49 -4.60
C SER A 169 8.42 -13.76 -5.75
N GLU A 170 8.65 -14.86 -6.47
CA GLU A 170 7.68 -15.43 -7.45
C GLU A 170 6.55 -16.21 -6.76
N GLY A 171 6.60 -16.29 -5.43
CA GLY A 171 5.71 -17.09 -4.60
C GLY A 171 4.25 -16.63 -4.66
N ASP A 172 3.35 -17.60 -4.46
CA ASP A 172 1.92 -17.34 -4.34
C ASP A 172 1.65 -16.32 -3.21
N PRO A 173 0.99 -15.19 -3.50
CA PRO A 173 0.62 -14.22 -2.48
C PRO A 173 -0.33 -14.76 -1.40
N VAL A 174 -0.94 -15.95 -1.58
CA VAL A 174 -1.60 -16.67 -0.49
C VAL A 174 -0.58 -17.27 0.49
N GLY A 175 0.59 -17.69 0.02
CA GLY A 175 1.72 -18.08 0.86
C GLY A 175 2.25 -16.93 1.71
N LEU A 176 2.15 -15.69 1.22
CA LEU A 176 2.46 -14.47 1.96
C LEU A 176 1.54 -14.25 3.17
N LEU A 177 0.28 -14.65 3.07
CA LEU A 177 -0.63 -14.65 4.20
C LEU A 177 -0.37 -15.85 5.13
N ARG A 178 0.24 -16.95 4.67
CA ARG A 178 0.50 -18.13 5.52
C ARG A 178 1.52 -17.88 6.64
N ASP A 179 2.49 -16.99 6.43
CA ASP A 179 3.41 -16.58 7.49
C ASP A 179 2.71 -15.72 8.57
N THR A 180 1.55 -15.15 8.25
CA THR A 180 0.71 -14.38 9.19
C THR A 180 -0.51 -15.19 9.68
N ILE A 181 -0.93 -16.19 8.91
CA ILE A 181 -2.11 -17.04 9.08
C ILE A 181 -1.67 -18.47 8.84
N ALA A 182 -1.07 -19.08 9.87
CA ALA A 182 -0.69 -20.48 9.79
C ALA A 182 -1.98 -21.35 9.74
N PRO A 183 -2.22 -22.13 8.68
CA PRO A 183 -3.29 -23.13 8.73
C PRO A 183 -3.01 -24.06 9.91
N SER A 184 -4.02 -24.25 10.78
CA SER A 184 -3.93 -25.22 11.87
C SER A 184 -3.55 -26.59 11.32
N ARG A 185 -2.75 -27.34 12.07
CA ARG A 185 -2.61 -28.78 11.84
C ARG A 185 -4.01 -29.41 11.82
N ALA A 186 -4.17 -30.50 11.06
CA ALA A 186 -5.41 -31.26 11.06
C ALA A 186 -5.86 -31.51 12.51
N PRO A 187 -7.13 -31.22 12.85
CA PRO A 187 -7.60 -31.39 14.21
C PRO A 187 -7.44 -32.86 14.59
N THR A 188 -6.74 -33.13 15.69
CA THR A 188 -6.60 -34.49 16.24
C THR A 188 -7.85 -34.94 16.98
N LEU A 189 -8.79 -34.02 17.22
CA LEU A 189 -10.04 -34.23 17.92
C LEU A 189 -11.19 -33.81 17.01
N ALA A 190 -12.20 -34.66 16.91
CA ALA A 190 -13.40 -34.43 16.13
C ALA A 190 -14.49 -33.74 16.97
N ALA A 191 -15.55 -33.26 16.32
CA ALA A 191 -16.64 -32.57 17.01
C ALA A 191 -17.27 -33.40 18.15
N HIS A 192 -17.29 -34.73 18.01
CA HIS A 192 -17.84 -35.64 19.03
C HIS A 192 -16.99 -35.69 20.31
N ASP A 193 -15.71 -35.32 20.25
CA ASP A 193 -14.82 -35.23 21.42
C ASP A 193 -15.17 -34.02 22.31
N TYR A 194 -15.99 -33.09 21.81
CA TYR A 194 -16.43 -31.88 22.49
C TYR A 194 -17.93 -31.89 22.80
N ALA A 195 -18.44 -33.00 23.35
CA ALA A 195 -19.88 -33.17 23.66
C ALA A 195 -20.47 -32.03 24.51
N HIS A 196 -19.67 -31.39 25.37
CA HIS A 196 -20.09 -30.25 26.21
C HIS A 196 -20.33 -28.96 25.41
N VAL A 197 -19.80 -28.84 24.19
CA VAL A 197 -19.93 -27.68 23.30
C VAL A 197 -21.05 -27.89 22.27
N GLU A 198 -21.56 -29.11 22.11
CA GLU A 198 -22.56 -29.45 21.08
C GLU A 198 -23.86 -28.64 21.25
N SER A 199 -24.28 -28.38 22.50
CA SER A 199 -25.44 -27.54 22.79
C SER A 199 -25.24 -26.09 22.32
N PHE A 200 -24.03 -25.55 22.43
CA PHE A 200 -23.68 -24.22 21.94
C PHE A 200 -23.58 -24.21 20.40
N LEU A 201 -22.97 -25.24 19.81
CA LEU A 201 -22.87 -25.38 18.36
C LEU A 201 -24.25 -25.57 17.70
N ALA A 202 -25.18 -26.27 18.35
CA ALA A 202 -26.55 -26.45 17.89
C ALA A 202 -27.29 -25.11 17.78
N VAL A 203 -26.96 -24.13 18.62
CA VAL A 203 -27.51 -22.77 18.55
C VAL A 203 -26.76 -21.93 17.53
N VAL A 204 -25.43 -21.92 17.57
CA VAL A 204 -24.60 -21.00 16.75
C VAL A 204 -24.56 -21.39 15.27
N ARG A 205 -24.58 -22.69 14.92
CA ARG A 205 -24.54 -23.15 13.53
C ARG A 205 -25.70 -22.60 12.70
N PRO A 206 -26.98 -22.66 13.14
CA PRO A 206 -28.09 -22.02 12.45
C PRO A 206 -27.87 -20.53 12.18
N TYR A 207 -27.42 -19.77 13.18
CA TYR A 207 -27.17 -18.33 13.03
C TYR A 207 -26.01 -18.02 12.08
N LEU A 208 -24.92 -18.80 12.13
CA LEU A 208 -23.82 -18.67 11.18
C LEU A 208 -24.28 -19.00 9.75
N ARG A 209 -25.13 -20.03 9.59
CA ARG A 209 -25.67 -20.40 8.28
C ARG A 209 -26.55 -19.30 7.71
N ASP A 210 -27.42 -18.71 8.53
CA ASP A 210 -28.27 -17.59 8.15
C ASP A 210 -27.45 -16.33 7.83
N ALA A 211 -26.45 -16.00 8.64
CA ALA A 211 -25.54 -14.87 8.39
C ALA A 211 -24.74 -15.05 7.08
N LEU A 212 -24.25 -16.26 6.82
CA LEU A 212 -23.54 -16.59 5.57
C LEU A 212 -24.48 -16.56 4.36
N LEU A 213 -25.72 -17.06 4.50
CA LEU A 213 -26.73 -16.98 3.44
C LEU A 213 -27.07 -15.52 3.10
N ARG A 214 -27.31 -14.68 4.10
CA ARG A 214 -27.56 -13.23 3.92
C ARG A 214 -26.36 -12.50 3.33
N TYR A 215 -25.14 -12.94 3.63
CA TYR A 215 -23.92 -12.40 3.04
C TYR A 215 -23.79 -12.81 1.57
N CYS A 216 -24.10 -14.06 1.24
CA CYS A 216 -24.07 -14.61 -0.11
C CYS A 216 -25.17 -14.07 -1.04
N GLU A 217 -26.35 -13.74 -0.53
CA GLU A 217 -27.39 -13.05 -1.31
C GLU A 217 -26.93 -11.69 -1.84
N ARG A 218 -25.90 -11.09 -1.22
CA ARG A 218 -25.30 -9.83 -1.66
C ARG A 218 -24.12 -9.98 -2.62
N ASP A 219 -23.56 -11.19 -2.78
CA ASP A 219 -22.38 -11.44 -3.61
C ASP A 219 -22.43 -12.86 -4.24
N THR A 220 -22.78 -12.91 -5.53
CA THR A 220 -23.02 -14.16 -6.28
C THR A 220 -21.77 -15.04 -6.41
N LEU A 221 -20.57 -14.48 -6.29
CA LEU A 221 -19.30 -15.21 -6.31
C LEU A 221 -18.99 -15.93 -4.99
N ALA A 222 -19.56 -15.47 -3.87
CA ALA A 222 -19.41 -16.11 -2.56
C ALA A 222 -20.17 -17.44 -2.47
N MET A 223 -21.31 -17.57 -3.18
CA MET A 223 -22.14 -18.78 -3.22
C MET A 223 -21.38 -20.01 -3.74
N VAL A 224 -20.60 -19.87 -4.80
CA VAL A 224 -19.84 -20.97 -5.41
C VAL A 224 -18.71 -21.44 -4.49
N ARG A 225 -18.07 -20.52 -3.75
CA ARG A 225 -16.97 -20.86 -2.81
C ARG A 225 -17.48 -21.55 -1.55
N LEU A 226 -18.67 -21.19 -1.06
CA LEU A 226 -19.29 -21.84 0.10
C LEU A 226 -19.86 -23.22 -0.22
N ALA A 227 -20.40 -23.43 -1.43
CA ALA A 227 -20.81 -24.76 -1.87
C ALA A 227 -19.62 -25.74 -1.84
N HIS A 228 -18.46 -25.34 -2.38
CA HIS A 228 -17.25 -26.16 -2.32
C HIS A 228 -16.69 -26.34 -0.88
N PHE A 229 -16.81 -25.34 -0.01
CA PHE A 229 -16.36 -25.46 1.39
C PHE A 229 -17.21 -26.45 2.21
N PHE A 230 -18.53 -26.50 1.97
CA PHE A 230 -19.41 -27.43 2.67
C PHE A 230 -19.46 -28.83 2.03
N GLU A 231 -19.21 -28.96 0.73
CA GLU A 231 -19.14 -30.27 0.05
C GLU A 231 -17.82 -31.01 0.31
N GLY A 232 -16.72 -30.29 0.58
CA GLY A 232 -15.42 -30.89 0.93
C GLY A 232 -15.28 -31.40 2.37
N ALA A 233 -16.35 -31.32 3.17
CA ALA A 233 -16.37 -31.71 4.58
C ALA A 233 -17.24 -32.96 4.87
N ARG A 234 -17.44 -33.83 3.86
CA ARG A 234 -18.03 -35.17 4.04
C ARG A 234 -16.96 -36.25 4.07
#